data_AF-A0A7X7GJW2-F1
#
_entry.id   AF-A0A7X7GJW2-F1
#
_cell.length_a   1.000
_cell.length_b   1.000
_cell.length_c   1.000
_cell.angle_alpha   90.00
_cell.angle_beta   90.00
_cell.angle_gamma   90.00
#
_symmetry.space_group_name_H-M   'P 1'
#
loop_
_entity.id
_entity.type
_entity.pdbx_description
1 polymer ?
#
loop_
_entity_poly.entity_id
_entity_poly.type
_entity_poly.pdbx_seq_one_letter_code
_entity_poly.pdbx_strand_id
1 'polypeptide(L)'
;FGMREDMSSDEERDAYYASLTDDEVAAITRSYNRKYAAEATAAIAEGPVLAPTGVARDTDIYKAGTIPMETGSGVEQVEGRYLDGGTAIVRRGYSDFVVLQRKGDAYYPVATANGKQDALAKANRIPILVEPGALPEGATDMQRQAHAIRGDVLLDVARQSAAGKAPTAEIQQKIINDGYSGAVEKLTESVGAGPVRADIYAGVKRHNKRLREQAAIAAGEKARAQALAAGKSTAQAEQAYVRAHRRALGTETRGGGVIPHFDHKIPPESLGEEKHKSLYRSGIRAFGKETADDYAVIHQRSGDLKAWGFSVSGDKVKTSDLSKLTAHNATFVNKVLDKSERNALTTYTGGSYHAINAAITGRDPNPSGSTKTTVSGIESAFDKFNEHNPNIEPMTVMRGTRVPSGWKGTAAEYIDATFTVGSKMQIGKVTSTTTKQATAKGFAGHPPYMMVIRTRSGLPVKSISLHSGEDEVIVPTGTDLRCVRVDHHGVHGMPTVWLVAEDLVAEADGGTHPPLKAVA
;
A
#
# COMPACT_ATOMS: atom_id res chain seq x y z
N PHE A 1 -28.39 5.46 17.33
CA PHE A 1 -27.18 4.92 16.68
C PHE A 1 -26.82 5.85 15.53
N GLY A 2 -25.65 6.47 15.58
CA GLY A 2 -25.23 7.47 14.59
C GLY A 2 -23.96 8.19 15.02
N MET A 3 -23.62 9.27 14.32
CA MET A 3 -22.40 10.05 14.56
C MET A 3 -22.39 10.86 15.87
N ARG A 4 -23.48 10.84 16.65
CA ARG A 4 -23.61 11.49 17.97
C ARG A 4 -23.18 12.97 17.98
N GLU A 5 -23.69 13.74 17.02
CA GLU A 5 -23.52 15.21 16.96
C GLU A 5 -24.12 15.94 18.17
N ASP A 6 -24.90 15.24 19.00
CA ASP A 6 -25.48 15.71 20.26
C ASP A 6 -24.48 15.79 21.43
N MET A 7 -23.26 15.28 21.27
CA MET A 7 -22.25 15.29 22.33
C MET A 7 -21.70 16.70 22.59
N SER A 8 -21.44 17.00 23.87
CA SER A 8 -21.14 18.35 24.34
C SER A 8 -19.73 18.82 24.01
N SER A 9 -18.82 17.88 23.69
CA SER A 9 -17.45 18.17 23.31
C SER A 9 -16.91 17.17 22.27
N ASP A 10 -15.91 17.61 21.52
CA ASP A 10 -15.15 16.76 20.60
C ASP A 10 -14.47 15.59 21.33
N GLU A 11 -14.09 15.78 22.60
CA GLU A 11 -13.41 14.75 23.37
C GLU A 11 -14.30 13.55 23.70
N GLU A 12 -15.56 13.82 24.09
CA GLU A 12 -16.58 12.80 24.34
C GLU A 12 -16.95 12.05 23.05
N ARG A 13 -17.05 12.78 21.94
CA ARG A 13 -17.34 12.22 20.62
C ARG A 13 -16.22 11.32 20.11
N ASP A 14 -14.97 11.76 20.22
CA ASP A 14 -13.79 10.98 19.86
C ASP A 14 -13.70 9.69 20.68
N ALA A 15 -14.02 9.75 21.99
CA ALA A 15 -14.07 8.58 22.88
C ALA A 15 -15.20 7.60 22.49
N TYR A 16 -16.37 8.13 22.10
CA TYR A 16 -17.45 7.31 21.56
C TYR A 16 -17.06 6.64 20.24
N TYR A 17 -16.40 7.34 19.32
CA TYR A 17 -15.93 6.72 18.07
C TYR A 17 -14.90 5.60 18.32
N ALA A 18 -14.03 5.78 19.31
CA ALA A 18 -13.07 4.77 19.74
C ALA A 18 -13.71 3.54 20.39
N SER A 19 -14.91 3.67 20.97
CA SER A 19 -15.62 2.54 21.60
C SER A 19 -16.52 1.75 20.65
N LEU A 20 -16.78 2.24 19.44
CA LEU A 20 -17.57 1.53 18.44
C LEU A 20 -16.90 0.22 18.03
N THR A 21 -17.67 -0.85 17.94
CA THR A 21 -17.30 -2.10 17.28
C THR A 21 -17.32 -1.96 15.75
N ASP A 22 -16.70 -2.90 15.03
CA ASP A 22 -16.74 -2.93 13.56
C ASP A 22 -18.18 -3.11 13.03
N ASP A 23 -18.99 -3.92 13.72
CA ASP A 23 -20.41 -4.12 13.38
C ASP A 23 -21.22 -2.83 13.55
N GLU A 24 -20.93 -2.04 14.58
CA GLU A 24 -21.56 -0.74 14.79
C GLU A 24 -21.13 0.28 13.73
N VAL A 25 -19.84 0.34 13.37
CA VAL A 25 -19.39 1.19 12.25
C VAL A 25 -20.07 0.75 10.95
N ALA A 26 -20.16 -0.55 10.69
CA ALA A 26 -20.85 -1.09 9.53
C ALA A 26 -22.36 -0.75 9.55
N ALA A 27 -23.00 -0.75 10.72
CA ALA A 27 -24.40 -0.36 10.85
C ALA A 27 -24.62 1.14 10.60
N ILE A 28 -23.76 2.00 11.15
CA ILE A 28 -23.81 3.46 10.94
C ILE A 28 -23.61 3.77 9.45
N THR A 29 -22.57 3.22 8.83
CA THR A 29 -22.25 3.43 7.40
C THR A 29 -23.37 2.95 6.48
N ARG A 30 -23.95 1.76 6.71
CA ARG A 30 -25.15 1.29 5.98
C ARG A 30 -26.35 2.23 6.15
N SER A 31 -26.51 2.85 7.31
CA SER A 31 -27.58 3.83 7.53
C SER A 31 -27.37 5.10 6.69
N TYR A 32 -26.13 5.60 6.62
CA TYR A 32 -25.80 6.76 5.79
C TYR A 32 -25.92 6.45 4.30
N ASN A 33 -25.45 5.30 3.83
CA ASN A 33 -25.68 4.88 2.44
C ASN A 33 -27.18 4.86 2.10
N ARG A 34 -28.02 4.30 2.97
CA ARG A 34 -29.48 4.31 2.77
C ARG A 34 -30.07 5.72 2.70
N LYS A 35 -29.52 6.67 3.48
CA LYS A 35 -29.95 8.08 3.47
C LYS A 35 -29.63 8.76 2.12
N TYR A 36 -28.46 8.48 1.53
CA TYR A 36 -28.00 9.15 0.30
C TYR A 36 -28.29 8.37 -1.00
N ALA A 37 -28.77 7.12 -0.92
CA ALA A 37 -29.03 6.29 -2.10
C ALA A 37 -30.01 6.92 -3.11
N ALA A 38 -31.09 7.56 -2.62
CA ALA A 38 -32.06 8.23 -3.47
C ALA A 38 -31.45 9.45 -4.19
N GLU A 39 -30.61 10.21 -3.48
CA GLU A 39 -29.91 11.37 -4.03
C GLU A 39 -28.87 10.95 -5.08
N ALA A 40 -28.08 9.90 -4.80
CA ALA A 40 -27.13 9.35 -5.75
C ALA A 40 -27.81 8.80 -7.03
N THR A 41 -28.96 8.16 -6.87
CA THR A 41 -29.78 7.69 -8.00
C THR A 41 -30.30 8.87 -8.83
N ALA A 42 -30.81 9.91 -8.18
CA ALA A 42 -31.28 11.12 -8.84
C ALA A 42 -30.14 11.84 -9.59
N ALA A 43 -28.97 11.98 -8.96
CA ALA A 43 -27.80 12.61 -9.57
C ALA A 43 -27.31 11.86 -10.83
N ILE A 44 -27.34 10.52 -10.82
CA ILE A 44 -26.99 9.72 -12.02
C ILE A 44 -28.08 9.81 -13.10
N ALA A 45 -29.35 10.01 -12.73
CA ALA A 45 -30.44 10.22 -13.68
C ALA A 45 -30.51 11.66 -14.24
N GLU A 46 -29.87 12.64 -13.60
CA GLU A 46 -29.98 14.06 -13.94
C GLU A 46 -29.12 14.49 -15.14
N GLY A 47 -29.68 14.57 -16.34
CA GLY A 47 -29.00 15.07 -17.54
C GLY A 47 -29.23 14.18 -18.75
N PRO A 48 -28.50 14.39 -19.86
CA PRO A 48 -28.65 13.56 -21.05
C PRO A 48 -28.39 12.08 -20.76
N VAL A 49 -29.32 11.22 -21.19
CA VAL A 49 -29.16 9.76 -21.07
C VAL A 49 -28.12 9.31 -22.07
N LEU A 50 -27.00 8.76 -21.57
CA LEU A 50 -25.99 8.14 -22.41
C LEU A 50 -26.61 6.95 -23.15
N ALA A 51 -26.58 7.01 -24.48
CA ALA A 51 -27.02 5.95 -25.36
C ALA A 51 -26.31 6.08 -26.72
N PRO A 52 -26.21 5.00 -27.50
CA PRO A 52 -25.92 5.11 -28.92
C PRO A 52 -26.98 5.98 -29.61
N THR A 53 -26.59 6.94 -30.43
CA THR A 53 -27.53 7.83 -31.13
C THR A 53 -28.30 7.14 -32.26
N GLY A 54 -27.88 5.94 -32.66
CA GLY A 54 -28.41 5.21 -33.82
C GLY A 54 -27.96 5.79 -35.17
N VAL A 55 -27.19 6.88 -35.17
CA VAL A 55 -26.65 7.50 -36.38
C VAL A 55 -25.48 6.68 -36.91
N ALA A 56 -25.52 6.38 -38.22
CA ALA A 56 -24.43 5.68 -38.89
C ALA A 56 -23.16 6.55 -38.91
N ARG A 57 -21.99 5.90 -38.82
CA ARG A 57 -20.69 6.58 -38.90
C ARG A 57 -20.48 7.20 -40.27
N ASP A 58 -20.03 8.44 -40.29
CA ASP A 58 -19.54 9.11 -41.50
C ASP A 58 -18.03 8.85 -41.63
N THR A 59 -17.68 7.85 -42.44
CA THR A 59 -16.30 7.42 -42.63
C THR A 59 -15.49 8.32 -43.55
N ASP A 60 -16.11 9.34 -44.18
CA ASP A 60 -15.43 10.29 -45.06
C ASP A 60 -14.77 11.43 -44.26
N ILE A 61 -15.14 11.60 -42.98
CA ILE A 61 -14.55 12.60 -42.09
C ILE A 61 -13.14 12.18 -41.66
N TYR A 62 -12.13 12.88 -42.18
CA TYR A 62 -10.72 12.70 -41.84
C TYR A 62 -9.96 14.03 -41.83
N LYS A 63 -10.20 14.86 -40.81
CA LYS A 63 -9.70 16.25 -40.75
C LYS A 63 -8.42 16.38 -39.94
N ALA A 64 -7.39 17.01 -40.49
CA ALA A 64 -6.17 17.35 -39.75
C ALA A 64 -6.42 18.44 -38.69
N GLY A 65 -5.75 18.31 -37.54
CA GLY A 65 -5.77 19.32 -36.50
C GLY A 65 -4.94 18.93 -35.28
N THR A 66 -4.91 19.83 -34.31
CA THR A 66 -4.28 19.63 -33.01
C THR A 66 -5.33 19.17 -32.00
N ILE A 67 -5.02 18.11 -31.26
CA ILE A 67 -5.94 17.38 -30.41
C ILE A 67 -5.50 17.52 -28.95
N PRO A 68 -6.37 17.99 -28.04
CA PRO A 68 -6.09 17.99 -26.61
C PRO A 68 -6.20 16.57 -26.05
N MET A 69 -5.08 15.83 -26.00
CA MET A 69 -5.05 14.43 -25.58
C MET A 69 -4.64 14.32 -24.10
N GLU A 70 -5.41 13.55 -23.32
CA GLU A 70 -5.03 13.19 -21.95
C GLU A 70 -3.93 12.12 -21.96
N THR A 71 -2.79 12.42 -21.33
CA THR A 71 -1.60 11.54 -21.29
C THR A 71 -1.42 10.81 -19.97
N GLY A 72 -2.28 11.08 -18.98
CA GLY A 72 -2.15 10.63 -17.60
C GLY A 72 -1.21 11.52 -16.77
N SER A 73 -0.48 12.44 -17.42
CA SER A 73 0.31 13.51 -16.78
C SER A 73 -0.36 14.88 -16.96
N GLY A 74 -1.54 14.91 -17.60
CA GLY A 74 -2.24 16.12 -18.04
C GLY A 74 -2.60 16.09 -19.53
N VAL A 75 -3.30 17.14 -19.95
CA VAL A 75 -3.75 17.34 -21.33
C VAL A 75 -2.65 17.98 -22.16
N GLU A 76 -2.21 17.28 -23.21
CA GLU A 76 -1.21 17.78 -24.16
C GLU A 76 -1.83 18.02 -25.54
N GLN A 77 -1.32 19.02 -26.26
CA GLN A 77 -1.76 19.34 -27.62
C GLN A 77 -0.94 18.51 -28.62
N VAL A 78 -1.57 17.51 -29.25
CA VAL A 78 -0.90 16.57 -30.17
C VAL A 78 -1.48 16.65 -31.59
N GLU A 79 -0.63 16.57 -32.60
CA GLU A 79 -1.10 16.54 -33.99
C GLU A 79 -1.80 15.21 -34.31
N GLY A 80 -2.96 15.29 -34.95
CA GLY A 80 -3.77 14.11 -35.24
C GLY A 80 -4.78 14.30 -36.35
N ARG A 81 -5.77 13.42 -36.36
CA ARG A 81 -6.91 13.46 -37.29
C ARG A 81 -8.21 13.31 -36.51
N TYR A 82 -9.07 14.32 -36.62
CA TYR A 82 -10.44 14.28 -36.16
C TYR A 82 -11.28 13.44 -37.12
N LEU A 83 -12.07 12.57 -36.52
CA LEU A 83 -13.07 11.74 -37.20
C LEU A 83 -14.47 12.15 -36.71
N ASP A 84 -15.50 11.48 -37.20
CA ASP A 84 -16.87 11.69 -36.74
C ASP A 84 -17.10 11.14 -35.31
N GLY A 85 -18.27 11.43 -34.73
CA GLY A 85 -18.68 10.87 -33.43
C GLY A 85 -17.82 11.25 -32.22
N GLY A 86 -17.05 12.35 -32.32
CA GLY A 86 -16.11 12.75 -31.26
C GLY A 86 -14.92 11.79 -31.10
N THR A 87 -14.57 11.07 -32.16
CA THR A 87 -13.39 10.21 -32.18
C THR A 87 -12.21 10.88 -32.88
N ALA A 88 -11.01 10.44 -32.56
CA ALA A 88 -9.81 10.89 -33.26
C ALA A 88 -8.75 9.79 -33.32
N ILE A 89 -7.77 9.97 -34.20
CA ILE A 89 -6.56 9.15 -34.23
C ILE A 89 -5.31 10.01 -34.16
N VAL A 90 -4.34 9.55 -33.38
CA VAL A 90 -3.01 10.16 -33.24
C VAL A 90 -1.96 9.13 -33.60
N ARG A 91 -0.94 9.54 -34.35
CA ARG A 91 0.21 8.71 -34.69
C ARG A 91 1.36 9.04 -33.76
N ARG A 92 1.84 8.07 -32.99
CA ARG A 92 3.03 8.22 -32.12
C ARG A 92 4.30 7.69 -32.75
N GLY A 93 4.18 6.81 -33.75
CA GLY A 93 5.32 6.20 -34.44
C GLY A 93 4.94 5.55 -35.75
N TYR A 94 5.91 4.89 -36.41
CA TYR A 94 5.69 4.33 -37.76
C TYR A 94 4.50 3.36 -37.82
N SER A 95 4.33 2.54 -36.77
CA SER A 95 3.27 1.53 -36.61
C SER A 95 2.56 1.65 -35.25
N ASP A 96 2.51 2.84 -34.65
CA ASP A 96 1.83 3.07 -33.38
C ASP A 96 0.81 4.20 -33.54
N PHE A 97 -0.45 3.80 -33.59
CA PHE A 97 -1.60 4.68 -33.64
C PHE A 97 -2.44 4.53 -32.38
N VAL A 98 -2.97 5.64 -31.90
CA VAL A 98 -3.89 5.69 -30.76
C VAL A 98 -5.24 6.14 -31.27
N VAL A 99 -6.27 5.37 -30.94
CA VAL A 99 -7.67 5.77 -31.13
C VAL A 99 -8.13 6.46 -29.86
N LEU A 100 -8.72 7.63 -30.03
CA LEU A 100 -9.16 8.52 -28.98
C LEU A 100 -10.68 8.73 -29.04
N GLN A 101 -11.28 8.94 -27.86
CA GLN A 101 -12.67 9.34 -27.69
C GLN A 101 -12.75 10.62 -26.87
N ARG A 102 -13.57 11.57 -27.31
CA ARG A 102 -13.83 12.83 -26.59
C ARG A 102 -14.59 12.57 -25.29
N LYS A 103 -14.15 13.23 -24.21
CA LYS A 103 -14.84 13.35 -22.92
C LYS A 103 -14.62 14.77 -22.41
N GLY A 104 -15.68 15.59 -22.42
CA GLY A 104 -15.57 17.02 -22.14
C GLY A 104 -14.69 17.72 -23.17
N ASP A 105 -13.73 18.53 -22.71
CA ASP A 105 -12.87 19.33 -23.58
C ASP A 105 -11.60 18.60 -24.06
N ALA A 106 -11.42 17.33 -23.68
CA ALA A 106 -10.22 16.54 -24.00
C ALA A 106 -10.57 15.18 -24.65
N TYR A 107 -9.56 14.57 -25.25
CA TYR A 107 -9.60 13.27 -25.91
C TYR A 107 -8.80 12.23 -25.12
N TYR A 108 -9.42 11.08 -24.87
CA TYR A 108 -8.85 10.03 -24.04
C TYR A 108 -8.52 8.79 -24.87
N PRO A 109 -7.37 8.14 -24.63
CA PRO A 109 -7.04 6.88 -25.28
C PRO A 109 -8.05 5.76 -24.97
N VAL A 110 -8.57 5.15 -26.04
CA VAL A 110 -9.51 4.01 -25.94
C VAL A 110 -9.03 2.76 -26.66
N ALA A 111 -8.11 2.88 -27.62
CA ALA A 111 -7.43 1.72 -28.20
C ALA A 111 -6.07 2.10 -28.79
N THR A 112 -5.21 1.10 -29.00
CA THR A 112 -4.00 1.21 -29.81
C THR A 112 -4.17 0.39 -31.09
N ALA A 113 -3.47 0.77 -32.16
CA ALA A 113 -3.54 0.15 -33.47
C ALA A 113 -2.16 0.12 -34.14
N ASN A 114 -1.92 -0.92 -34.94
CA ASN A 114 -0.59 -1.18 -35.53
C ASN A 114 -0.39 -0.51 -36.90
N GLY A 115 -1.38 0.23 -37.37
CA GLY A 115 -1.36 0.93 -38.64
C GLY A 115 -2.60 1.79 -38.84
N LYS A 116 -2.55 2.70 -39.83
CA LYS A 116 -3.64 3.65 -40.11
C LYS A 116 -4.97 2.94 -40.36
N GLN A 117 -4.99 1.90 -41.17
CA GLN A 117 -6.22 1.18 -41.52
C GLN A 117 -6.82 0.46 -40.31
N ASP A 118 -5.99 -0.14 -39.47
CA ASP A 118 -6.43 -0.76 -38.21
C ASP A 118 -6.99 0.30 -37.25
N ALA A 119 -6.35 1.47 -37.15
CA ALA A 119 -6.83 2.58 -36.33
C ALA A 119 -8.21 3.08 -36.79
N LEU A 120 -8.40 3.26 -38.11
CA LEU A 120 -9.68 3.64 -38.71
C LEU A 120 -10.75 2.57 -38.47
N ALA A 121 -10.42 1.29 -38.69
CA ALA A 121 -11.36 0.20 -38.44
C ALA A 121 -11.80 0.14 -36.97
N LYS A 122 -10.89 0.34 -36.02
CA LYS A 122 -11.21 0.40 -34.58
C LYS A 122 -12.04 1.63 -34.23
N ALA A 123 -11.71 2.80 -34.77
CA ALA A 123 -12.47 4.03 -34.56
C ALA A 123 -13.91 3.91 -35.10
N ASN A 124 -14.08 3.33 -36.30
CA ASN A 124 -15.38 3.16 -36.94
C ASN A 124 -16.28 2.13 -36.25
N ARG A 125 -15.75 1.29 -35.36
CA ARG A 125 -16.57 0.42 -34.50
C ARG A 125 -17.19 1.17 -33.33
N ILE A 126 -16.64 2.33 -32.96
CA ILE A 126 -17.14 3.11 -31.82
C ILE A 126 -18.45 3.79 -32.25
N PRO A 127 -19.59 3.48 -31.60
CA PRO A 127 -20.85 4.13 -31.94
C PRO A 127 -20.79 5.63 -31.64
N ILE A 128 -21.59 6.42 -32.34
CA ILE A 128 -21.81 7.82 -31.93
C ILE A 128 -22.63 7.79 -30.65
N LEU A 129 -22.10 8.34 -29.57
CA LEU A 129 -22.71 8.35 -28.25
C LEU A 129 -23.28 9.74 -27.94
N VAL A 130 -24.42 9.77 -27.25
CA VAL A 130 -24.94 11.01 -26.65
C VAL A 130 -23.93 11.49 -25.61
N GLU A 131 -23.46 12.73 -25.73
CA GLU A 131 -22.50 13.27 -24.76
C GLU A 131 -23.18 13.57 -23.42
N PRO A 132 -22.47 13.42 -22.28
CA PRO A 132 -23.01 13.68 -20.94
C PRO A 132 -23.51 15.12 -20.65
N GLY A 133 -23.37 16.04 -21.62
CA GLY A 133 -23.68 17.46 -21.47
C GLY A 133 -22.63 18.23 -20.66
N ALA A 134 -22.82 19.55 -20.55
CA ALA A 134 -22.02 20.38 -19.65
C ALA A 134 -22.47 20.21 -18.20
N LEU A 135 -21.55 20.35 -17.27
CA LEU A 135 -21.86 20.38 -15.84
C LEU A 135 -22.59 21.70 -15.50
N PRO A 136 -23.69 21.68 -14.71
CA PRO A 136 -24.37 22.90 -14.28
C PRO A 136 -23.46 23.85 -13.48
N GLU A 137 -23.67 25.16 -13.62
CA GLU A 137 -22.98 26.16 -12.80
C GLU A 137 -23.38 25.99 -11.32
N GLY A 138 -22.39 25.90 -10.42
CA GLY A 138 -22.65 25.63 -9.00
C GLY A 138 -22.99 24.18 -8.64
N ALA A 139 -22.74 23.21 -9.55
CA ALA A 139 -23.02 21.80 -9.31
C ALA A 139 -22.44 21.29 -7.97
N THR A 140 -23.24 20.52 -7.24
CA THR A 140 -22.85 19.84 -6.00
C THR A 140 -21.77 18.81 -6.27
N ASP A 141 -20.98 18.44 -5.27
CA ASP A 141 -19.92 17.43 -5.44
C ASP A 141 -20.48 16.09 -5.95
N MET A 142 -21.71 15.74 -5.56
CA MET A 142 -22.40 14.55 -6.05
C MET A 142 -22.74 14.63 -7.53
N GLN A 143 -23.20 15.80 -8.01
CA GLN A 143 -23.44 16.04 -9.44
C GLN A 143 -22.12 16.03 -10.24
N ARG A 144 -21.01 16.56 -9.69
CA ARG A 144 -19.69 16.48 -10.34
C ARG A 144 -19.21 15.04 -10.49
N GLN A 145 -19.36 14.24 -9.44
CA GLN A 145 -18.99 12.83 -9.47
C GLN A 145 -19.88 12.02 -10.42
N ALA A 146 -21.20 12.25 -10.41
CA ALA A 146 -22.13 11.63 -11.35
C ALA A 146 -21.79 11.97 -12.81
N HIS A 147 -21.44 13.23 -13.10
CA HIS A 147 -21.00 13.66 -14.43
C HIS A 147 -19.70 12.99 -14.88
N ALA A 148 -18.70 12.92 -13.99
CA ALA A 148 -17.44 12.23 -14.25
C ALA A 148 -17.66 10.73 -14.57
N ILE A 149 -18.54 10.08 -13.81
CA ILE A 149 -18.97 8.69 -14.02
C ILE A 149 -19.56 8.50 -15.41
N ARG A 150 -20.45 9.38 -15.87
CA ARG A 150 -21.03 9.27 -17.23
C ARG A 150 -19.97 9.32 -18.30
N GLY A 151 -18.98 10.20 -18.15
CA GLY A 151 -17.84 10.26 -19.05
C GLY A 151 -17.00 8.98 -19.00
N ASP A 152 -16.83 8.34 -17.84
CA ASP A 152 -16.09 7.08 -17.73
C ASP A 152 -16.84 5.90 -18.37
N VAL A 153 -18.17 5.82 -18.20
CA VAL A 153 -19.01 4.82 -18.87
C VAL A 153 -18.95 5.00 -20.39
N LEU A 154 -18.98 6.24 -20.88
CA LEU A 154 -18.80 6.56 -22.30
C LEU A 154 -17.45 6.03 -22.83
N LEU A 155 -16.36 6.25 -22.09
CA LEU A 155 -15.05 5.75 -22.47
C LEU A 155 -14.98 4.21 -22.43
N ASP A 156 -15.67 3.55 -21.50
CA ASP A 156 -15.72 2.08 -21.45
C ASP A 156 -16.47 1.51 -22.66
N VAL A 157 -17.62 2.06 -23.02
CA VAL A 157 -18.33 1.68 -24.26
C VAL A 157 -17.42 1.85 -25.48
N ALA A 158 -16.70 2.97 -25.58
CA ALA A 158 -15.76 3.21 -26.67
C ALA A 158 -14.62 2.19 -26.71
N ARG A 159 -14.03 1.84 -25.55
CA ARG A 159 -12.97 0.81 -25.45
C ARG A 159 -13.46 -0.57 -25.89
N GLN A 160 -14.62 -1.00 -25.37
CA GLN A 160 -15.19 -2.31 -25.72
C GLN A 160 -15.59 -2.37 -27.20
N SER A 161 -16.14 -1.28 -27.74
CA SER A 161 -16.53 -1.18 -29.15
C SER A 161 -15.30 -1.21 -30.08
N ALA A 162 -14.26 -0.42 -29.78
CA ALA A 162 -13.00 -0.42 -30.53
C ALA A 162 -12.33 -1.81 -30.54
N ALA A 163 -12.41 -2.53 -29.40
CA ALA A 163 -11.93 -3.89 -29.26
C ALA A 163 -12.81 -4.96 -29.97
N GLY A 164 -13.95 -4.57 -30.55
CA GLY A 164 -14.90 -5.48 -31.21
C GLY A 164 -15.74 -6.31 -30.24
N LYS A 165 -15.79 -5.95 -28.96
CA LYS A 165 -16.52 -6.67 -27.90
C LYS A 165 -17.94 -6.15 -27.68
N ALA A 166 -18.28 -4.99 -28.25
CA ALA A 166 -19.62 -4.39 -28.20
C ALA A 166 -20.19 -4.15 -29.62
N PRO A 167 -20.42 -5.22 -30.41
CA PRO A 167 -20.78 -5.08 -31.83
C PRO A 167 -22.23 -4.64 -32.09
N THR A 168 -23.13 -4.72 -31.10
CA THR A 168 -24.56 -4.38 -31.26
C THR A 168 -25.00 -3.32 -30.25
N ALA A 169 -26.09 -2.62 -30.57
CA ALA A 169 -26.68 -1.61 -29.70
C ALA A 169 -27.12 -2.21 -28.35
N GLU A 170 -27.61 -3.46 -28.32
CA GLU A 170 -28.02 -4.14 -27.09
C GLU A 170 -26.82 -4.40 -26.17
N ILE A 171 -25.68 -4.82 -26.72
CA ILE A 171 -24.46 -5.06 -25.93
C ILE A 171 -23.89 -3.73 -25.43
N GLN A 172 -23.93 -2.68 -26.25
CA GLN A 172 -23.52 -1.32 -25.86
C GLN A 172 -24.42 -0.80 -24.72
N GLN A 173 -25.74 -0.95 -24.84
CA GLN A 173 -26.68 -0.53 -23.80
C GLN A 173 -26.51 -1.35 -22.51
N LYS A 174 -26.18 -2.64 -22.61
CA LYS A 174 -25.86 -3.46 -21.45
C LYS A 174 -24.62 -2.93 -20.71
N ILE A 175 -23.55 -2.55 -21.43
CA ILE A 175 -22.34 -1.95 -20.82
C ILE A 175 -22.69 -0.65 -20.10
N ILE A 176 -23.55 0.18 -20.70
CA ILE A 176 -24.02 1.43 -20.09
C ILE A 176 -24.79 1.15 -18.79
N ASN A 177 -25.76 0.23 -18.84
CA ASN A 177 -26.58 -0.12 -17.68
C ASN A 177 -25.74 -0.73 -16.54
N ASP A 178 -24.86 -1.68 -16.86
CA ASP A 178 -23.95 -2.31 -15.89
C ASP A 178 -23.02 -1.24 -15.26
N GLY A 179 -22.53 -0.30 -16.07
CA GLY A 179 -21.72 0.83 -15.64
C GLY A 179 -22.45 1.75 -14.67
N TYR A 180 -23.73 2.07 -14.93
CA TYR A 180 -24.54 2.90 -14.06
C TYR A 180 -24.95 2.22 -12.75
N SER A 181 -25.32 0.94 -12.78
CA SER A 181 -25.63 0.21 -11.55
C SER A 181 -24.43 0.19 -10.59
N GLY A 182 -23.22 -0.12 -11.09
CA GLY A 182 -22.01 -0.06 -10.25
C GLY A 182 -21.58 1.36 -9.85
N ALA A 183 -22.06 2.37 -10.56
CA ALA A 183 -21.77 3.76 -10.25
C ALA A 183 -22.67 4.34 -9.15
N VAL A 184 -23.96 3.95 -9.10
CA VAL A 184 -24.88 4.33 -8.02
C VAL A 184 -24.34 3.86 -6.67
N GLU A 185 -23.84 2.62 -6.61
CA GLU A 185 -23.22 2.08 -5.39
C GLU A 185 -21.99 2.89 -4.96
N LYS A 186 -21.08 3.20 -5.90
CA LYS A 186 -19.88 4.00 -5.61
C LYS A 186 -20.19 5.42 -5.18
N LEU A 187 -21.17 6.06 -5.82
CA LEU A 187 -21.59 7.42 -5.49
C LEU A 187 -22.27 7.46 -4.13
N THR A 188 -23.13 6.49 -3.84
CA THR A 188 -23.75 6.35 -2.52
C THR A 188 -22.69 6.18 -1.43
N GLU A 189 -21.69 5.34 -1.70
CA GLU A 189 -20.56 5.12 -0.79
C GLU A 189 -19.71 6.38 -0.59
N SER A 190 -19.44 7.16 -1.65
CA SER A 190 -18.57 8.34 -1.56
C SER A 190 -19.18 9.50 -0.79
N VAL A 191 -20.51 9.64 -0.75
CA VAL A 191 -21.20 10.71 -0.01
C VAL A 191 -21.81 10.23 1.31
N GLY A 192 -22.09 8.93 1.43
CA GLY A 192 -22.67 8.34 2.62
C GLY A 192 -21.62 7.77 3.56
N ALA A 193 -21.26 6.52 3.36
CA ALA A 193 -20.41 5.77 4.27
C ALA A 193 -18.94 6.22 4.28
N GLY A 194 -18.39 6.68 3.16
CA GLY A 194 -17.00 7.12 3.05
C GLY A 194 -16.64 8.25 4.02
N PRO A 195 -17.33 9.40 3.99
CA PRO A 195 -17.07 10.52 4.91
C PRO A 195 -17.26 10.14 6.37
N VAL A 196 -18.26 9.30 6.67
CA VAL A 196 -18.52 8.77 8.01
C VAL A 196 -17.36 7.92 8.52
N ARG A 197 -16.84 7.00 7.70
CA ARG A 197 -15.68 6.17 8.08
C ARG A 197 -14.45 7.03 8.33
N ALA A 198 -14.24 8.05 7.47
CA ALA A 198 -13.13 8.98 7.63
C ALA A 198 -13.22 9.77 8.95
N ASP A 199 -14.41 10.27 9.31
CA ASP A 199 -14.59 11.03 10.54
C ASP A 199 -14.48 10.17 11.81
N ILE A 200 -15.09 8.98 11.82
CA ILE A 200 -14.92 7.99 12.89
C ILE A 200 -13.43 7.67 13.08
N TYR A 201 -12.71 7.39 12.00
CA TYR A 201 -11.28 7.11 12.04
C TYR A 201 -10.46 8.29 12.58
N ALA A 202 -10.74 9.51 12.12
CA ALA A 202 -10.07 10.70 12.58
C ALA A 202 -10.30 10.93 14.09
N GLY A 203 -11.53 10.72 14.58
CA GLY A 203 -11.83 10.85 16.01
C GLY A 203 -11.16 9.77 16.86
N VAL A 204 -11.14 8.50 16.40
CA VAL A 204 -10.38 7.43 17.07
C VAL A 204 -8.90 7.82 17.20
N LYS A 205 -8.30 8.34 16.12
CA LYS A 205 -6.90 8.77 16.12
C LYS A 205 -6.64 9.91 17.11
N ARG A 206 -7.53 10.91 17.18
CA ARG A 206 -7.43 12.01 18.16
C ARG A 206 -7.57 11.50 19.60
N HIS A 207 -8.52 10.60 19.86
CA HIS A 207 -8.70 9.97 21.17
C HIS A 207 -7.45 9.22 21.63
N ASN A 208 -6.94 8.31 20.78
CA ASN A 208 -5.75 7.51 21.07
C ASN A 208 -4.53 8.40 21.30
N LYS A 209 -4.36 9.45 20.50
CA LYS A 209 -3.29 10.45 20.70
C LYS A 209 -3.38 11.08 22.09
N ARG A 210 -4.57 11.52 22.52
CA ARG A 210 -4.79 12.13 23.83
C ARG A 210 -4.47 11.18 24.97
N LEU A 211 -4.96 9.93 24.90
CA LEU A 211 -4.66 8.90 25.91
C LEU A 211 -3.16 8.62 26.01
N ARG A 212 -2.47 8.56 24.86
CA ARG A 212 -1.02 8.33 24.80
C ARG A 212 -0.22 9.49 25.40
N GLU A 213 -0.61 10.73 25.13
CA GLU A 213 0.00 11.92 25.75
C GLU A 213 -0.20 11.91 27.27
N GLN A 214 -1.40 11.58 27.76
CA GLN A 214 -1.68 11.43 29.19
C GLN A 214 -0.83 10.32 29.83
N ALA A 215 -0.73 9.16 29.18
CA ALA A 215 0.10 8.06 29.63
C ALA A 215 1.59 8.44 29.66
N ALA A 216 2.07 9.20 28.67
CA ALA A 216 3.44 9.69 28.60
C ALA A 216 3.77 10.67 29.73
N ILE A 217 2.86 11.61 30.03
CA ILE A 217 2.98 12.52 31.18
C ILE A 217 3.05 11.72 32.48
N ALA A 218 2.13 10.77 32.68
CA ALA A 218 2.12 9.93 33.88
C ALA A 218 3.41 9.10 34.04
N ALA A 219 3.94 8.54 32.94
CA ALA A 219 5.20 7.81 32.94
C ALA A 219 6.40 8.72 33.28
N GLY A 220 6.43 9.93 32.73
CA GLY A 220 7.43 10.96 33.04
C GLY A 220 7.40 11.32 34.53
N GLU A 221 6.22 11.65 35.05
CA GLU A 221 6.02 12.03 36.46
C GLU A 221 6.44 10.92 37.42
N LYS A 222 6.06 9.67 37.11
CA LYS A 222 6.47 8.50 37.89
C LYS A 222 7.99 8.33 37.91
N ALA A 223 8.66 8.47 36.77
CA ALA A 223 10.12 8.36 36.67
C ALA A 223 10.84 9.49 37.44
N ARG A 224 10.30 10.71 37.37
CA ARG A 224 10.80 11.86 38.13
C ARG A 224 10.72 11.61 39.64
N ALA A 225 9.56 11.16 40.11
CA ALA A 225 9.33 10.84 41.53
C ALA A 225 10.26 9.72 42.02
N GLN A 226 10.44 8.66 41.23
CA GLN A 226 11.35 7.57 41.55
C GLN A 226 12.82 8.01 41.61
N ALA A 227 13.25 8.88 40.68
CA ALA A 227 14.61 9.42 40.69
C ALA A 227 14.87 10.29 41.93
N LEU A 228 13.93 11.17 42.30
CA LEU A 228 14.02 11.98 43.52
C LEU A 228 14.05 11.10 44.78
N ALA A 229 13.19 10.09 44.85
CA ALA A 229 13.17 9.13 45.96
C ALA A 229 14.48 8.33 46.09
N ALA A 230 15.18 8.09 44.97
CA ALA A 230 16.50 7.46 44.93
C ALA A 230 17.67 8.45 45.23
N GLY A 231 17.37 9.68 45.68
CA GLY A 231 18.38 10.68 46.04
C GLY A 231 19.07 11.35 44.86
N LYS A 232 18.49 11.29 43.65
CA LYS A 232 19.03 11.99 42.47
C LYS A 232 18.77 13.49 42.55
N SER A 233 19.61 14.27 41.87
CA SER A 233 19.41 15.73 41.78
C SER A 233 18.19 16.08 40.93
N THR A 234 17.67 17.30 41.07
CA THR A 234 16.54 17.79 40.25
C THR A 234 16.82 17.66 38.75
N ALA A 235 18.05 17.96 38.30
CA ALA A 235 18.43 17.83 36.90
C ALA A 235 18.40 16.37 36.42
N GLN A 236 18.83 15.43 37.26
CA GLN A 236 18.79 14.00 36.94
C GLN A 236 17.36 13.45 36.96
N ALA A 237 16.51 13.94 37.86
CA ALA A 237 15.10 13.58 37.89
C ALA A 237 14.34 14.11 36.67
N GLU A 238 14.68 15.30 36.19
CA GLU A 238 14.12 15.84 34.94
C GLU A 238 14.59 15.07 33.71
N GLN A 239 15.86 14.64 33.67
CA GLN A 239 16.33 13.72 32.63
C GLN A 239 15.59 12.38 32.64
N ALA A 240 15.24 11.86 33.81
CA ALA A 240 14.41 10.67 33.95
C ALA A 240 12.98 10.89 33.45
N TYR A 241 12.38 12.05 33.75
CA TYR A 241 11.09 12.48 33.20
C TYR A 241 11.12 12.46 31.67
N VAL A 242 12.03 13.22 31.05
CA VAL A 242 12.10 13.37 29.59
C VAL A 242 12.28 12.02 28.90
N ARG A 243 13.13 11.15 29.46
CA ARG A 243 13.37 9.81 28.91
C ARG A 243 12.14 8.93 29.00
N ALA A 244 11.49 8.87 30.17
CA ALA A 244 10.29 8.04 30.36
C ALA A 244 9.10 8.57 29.55
N HIS A 245 8.92 9.89 29.50
CA HIS A 245 7.91 10.54 28.67
C HIS A 245 8.11 10.22 27.19
N ARG A 246 9.33 10.40 26.66
CA ARG A 246 9.65 10.08 25.25
C ARG A 246 9.42 8.60 24.95
N ARG A 247 9.86 7.70 25.83
CA ARG A 247 9.66 6.26 25.69
C ARG A 247 8.16 5.91 25.63
N ALA A 248 7.36 6.46 26.53
CA ALA A 248 5.92 6.21 26.60
C ALA A 248 5.13 6.88 25.47
N LEU A 249 5.59 8.03 24.96
CA LEU A 249 4.98 8.67 23.79
C LEU A 249 5.11 7.77 22.57
N GLY A 250 6.32 7.25 22.30
CA GLY A 250 6.56 6.24 21.28
C GLY A 250 5.97 6.53 19.89
N THR A 251 5.82 5.48 19.09
CA THR A 251 5.19 5.49 17.76
C THR A 251 3.98 4.56 17.78
N GLU A 252 2.82 5.05 17.36
CA GLU A 252 1.59 4.25 17.31
C GLU A 252 1.73 3.09 16.32
N THR A 253 1.23 1.92 16.70
CA THR A 253 1.18 0.72 15.86
C THR A 253 -0.16 0.62 15.14
N ARG A 254 -0.22 -0.18 14.08
CA ARG A 254 -1.49 -0.42 13.36
C ARG A 254 -2.53 -1.15 14.22
N GLY A 255 -2.09 -2.02 15.14
CA GLY A 255 -2.98 -2.75 16.04
C GLY A 255 -3.37 -2.00 17.32
N GLY A 256 -3.02 -0.70 17.45
CA GLY A 256 -3.43 0.12 18.59
C GLY A 256 -2.51 0.04 19.82
N GLY A 257 -1.35 -0.61 19.73
CA GLY A 257 -0.25 -0.47 20.69
C GLY A 257 0.70 0.70 20.39
N VAL A 258 1.78 0.82 21.16
CA VAL A 258 2.82 1.85 20.99
C VAL A 258 4.21 1.20 20.98
N ILE A 259 5.00 1.46 19.94
CA ILE A 259 6.43 1.14 19.88
C ILE A 259 7.18 2.20 20.69
N PRO A 260 7.84 1.85 21.81
CA PRO A 260 8.55 2.83 22.61
C PRO A 260 9.74 3.43 21.86
N HIS A 261 10.05 4.71 22.13
CA HIS A 261 11.28 5.31 21.62
C HIS A 261 12.46 4.92 22.50
N PHE A 262 13.35 4.07 21.96
CA PHE A 262 14.57 3.64 22.63
C PHE A 262 15.76 4.54 22.23
N ASP A 263 16.64 4.81 23.19
CA ASP A 263 17.84 5.65 23.01
C ASP A 263 19.10 4.81 22.77
N HIS A 264 19.10 4.05 21.66
CA HIS A 264 20.24 3.22 21.28
C HIS A 264 21.21 3.98 20.38
N LYS A 265 22.51 3.71 20.52
CA LYS A 265 23.57 4.30 19.72
C LYS A 265 23.69 3.59 18.37
N ILE A 266 23.93 4.37 17.30
CA ILE A 266 24.22 3.86 15.95
C ILE A 266 25.54 4.49 15.47
N PRO A 267 26.53 3.71 15.01
CA PRO A 267 26.55 2.24 14.96
C PRO A 267 26.53 1.62 16.37
N PRO A 268 25.92 0.42 16.52
CA PRO A 268 25.89 -0.28 17.79
C PRO A 268 27.29 -0.75 18.19
N GLU A 269 27.60 -0.63 19.48
CA GLU A 269 28.94 -0.91 20.00
C GLU A 269 29.30 -2.39 19.84
N SER A 270 28.29 -3.26 19.94
CA SER A 270 28.43 -4.70 19.77
C SER A 270 28.84 -5.13 18.36
N LEU A 271 28.56 -4.31 17.34
CA LEU A 271 28.98 -4.57 15.96
C LEU A 271 30.27 -3.80 15.61
N GLY A 272 30.41 -2.58 16.15
CA GLY A 272 31.44 -1.65 15.70
C GLY A 272 31.15 -1.09 14.30
N GLU A 273 31.89 -0.04 13.93
CA GLU A 273 31.61 0.74 12.71
C GLU A 273 31.78 -0.07 11.41
N GLU A 274 32.84 -0.89 11.30
CA GLU A 274 33.14 -1.63 10.08
C GLU A 274 32.04 -2.67 9.76
N LYS A 275 31.67 -3.51 10.74
CA LYS A 275 30.62 -4.53 10.56
C LYS A 275 29.27 -3.86 10.30
N HIS A 276 28.93 -2.82 11.06
CA HIS A 276 27.69 -2.07 10.85
C HIS A 276 27.62 -1.49 9.43
N LYS A 277 28.70 -0.86 8.92
CA LYS A 277 28.76 -0.33 7.56
C LYS A 277 28.62 -1.42 6.48
N SER A 278 29.23 -2.59 6.69
CA SER A 278 29.11 -3.74 5.79
C SER A 278 27.66 -4.25 5.74
N LEU A 279 27.02 -4.41 6.89
CA LEU A 279 25.62 -4.80 6.99
C LEU A 279 24.69 -3.78 6.34
N TYR A 280 24.90 -2.49 6.62
CA TYR A 280 24.12 -1.40 6.04
C TYR A 280 24.14 -1.47 4.50
N ARG A 281 25.32 -1.61 3.90
CA ARG A 281 25.49 -1.80 2.44
C ARG A 281 24.87 -3.08 1.92
N SER A 282 24.67 -4.10 2.74
CA SER A 282 23.99 -5.34 2.36
C SER A 282 22.46 -5.24 2.37
N GLY A 283 21.92 -4.13 2.91
CA GLY A 283 20.50 -3.90 3.12
C GLY A 283 19.94 -4.54 4.39
N ILE A 284 20.80 -4.85 5.38
CA ILE A 284 20.41 -5.25 6.73
C ILE A 284 20.92 -4.20 7.69
N ARG A 285 20.04 -3.48 8.37
CA ARG A 285 20.41 -2.44 9.33
C ARG A 285 20.25 -3.03 10.74
N ALA A 286 21.30 -3.65 11.26
CA ALA A 286 21.27 -4.28 12.58
C ALA A 286 21.57 -3.26 13.68
N PHE A 287 20.79 -3.31 14.77
CA PHE A 287 20.92 -2.40 15.91
C PHE A 287 21.70 -3.02 17.08
N GLY A 288 22.23 -4.24 16.90
CA GLY A 288 23.09 -4.89 17.88
C GLY A 288 22.35 -5.44 19.12
N LYS A 289 23.10 -6.19 19.94
CA LYS A 289 22.56 -6.90 21.11
C LYS A 289 22.08 -5.97 22.22
N GLU A 290 22.52 -4.71 22.24
CA GLU A 290 22.03 -3.69 23.17
C GLU A 290 20.51 -3.46 23.09
N THR A 291 19.88 -3.83 21.98
CA THR A 291 18.43 -3.75 21.80
C THR A 291 17.68 -5.01 22.24
N ALA A 292 18.39 -6.08 22.65
CA ALA A 292 17.78 -7.38 22.94
C ALA A 292 16.76 -7.35 24.08
N ASP A 293 16.96 -6.45 25.05
CA ASP A 293 16.16 -6.34 26.27
C ASP A 293 15.13 -5.21 26.20
N ASP A 294 14.86 -4.67 25.00
CA ASP A 294 13.90 -3.59 24.80
C ASP A 294 12.46 -3.98 25.20
N TYR A 295 12.11 -5.24 24.95
CA TYR A 295 10.79 -5.82 25.19
C TYR A 295 10.90 -7.05 26.07
N ALA A 296 10.24 -7.01 27.23
CA ALA A 296 10.27 -8.11 28.18
C ALA A 296 9.57 -9.36 27.62
N VAL A 297 8.52 -9.17 26.80
CA VAL A 297 7.74 -10.26 26.18
C VAL A 297 8.60 -11.18 25.30
N ILE A 298 9.71 -10.69 24.73
CA ILE A 298 10.61 -11.53 23.92
C ILE A 298 11.22 -12.64 24.76
N HIS A 299 11.69 -12.30 25.97
CA HIS A 299 12.22 -13.29 26.90
C HIS A 299 11.13 -14.21 27.44
N GLN A 300 9.94 -13.67 27.73
CA GLN A 300 8.79 -14.46 28.20
C GLN A 300 8.34 -15.52 27.18
N ARG A 301 8.45 -15.22 25.88
CA ARG A 301 8.07 -16.11 24.77
C ARG A 301 9.29 -16.73 24.08
N SER A 302 10.45 -16.70 24.72
CA SER A 302 11.71 -17.12 24.09
C SER A 302 11.62 -18.58 23.62
N GLY A 303 12.01 -18.82 22.36
CA GLY A 303 11.96 -20.15 21.73
C GLY A 303 10.58 -20.65 21.31
N ASP A 304 9.48 -20.05 21.79
CA ASP A 304 8.11 -20.44 21.45
C ASP A 304 7.60 -19.72 20.19
N LEU A 305 7.83 -20.35 19.04
CA LEU A 305 7.36 -19.88 17.75
C LEU A 305 5.83 -19.75 17.67
N LYS A 306 5.08 -20.60 18.40
CA LYS A 306 3.61 -20.56 18.41
C LYS A 306 3.10 -19.34 19.17
N ALA A 307 3.74 -18.97 20.28
CA ALA A 307 3.42 -17.74 21.01
C ALA A 307 3.69 -16.47 20.18
N TRP A 308 4.54 -16.56 19.16
CA TRP A 308 4.76 -15.52 18.15
C TRP A 308 3.85 -15.63 16.92
N GLY A 309 2.93 -16.59 16.90
CA GLY A 309 1.97 -16.78 15.81
C GLY A 309 2.53 -17.50 14.58
N PHE A 310 3.72 -18.10 14.67
CA PHE A 310 4.21 -19.02 13.65
C PHE A 310 3.59 -20.41 13.84
N SER A 311 3.37 -21.11 12.73
CA SER A 311 2.94 -22.50 12.74
C SER A 311 3.94 -23.34 11.97
N VAL A 312 4.59 -24.27 12.69
CA VAL A 312 5.72 -25.06 12.20
C VAL A 312 5.48 -26.53 12.50
N SER A 313 5.81 -27.41 11.55
CA SER A 313 5.76 -28.87 11.69
C SER A 313 7.02 -29.48 11.09
N GLY A 314 7.98 -29.83 11.95
CA GLY A 314 9.35 -30.17 11.53
C GLY A 314 9.97 -29.03 10.72
N ASP A 315 10.48 -29.34 9.53
CA ASP A 315 11.06 -28.36 8.60
C ASP A 315 10.01 -27.55 7.83
N LYS A 316 8.70 -27.82 8.00
CA LYS A 316 7.63 -27.15 7.24
C LYS A 316 7.11 -25.94 8.01
N VAL A 317 7.11 -24.79 7.36
CA VAL A 317 6.51 -23.56 7.87
C VAL A 317 5.19 -23.31 7.15
N LYS A 318 4.11 -23.11 7.92
CA LYS A 318 2.83 -22.68 7.37
C LYS A 318 2.87 -21.16 7.14
N THR A 319 2.95 -20.78 5.89
CA THR A 319 2.90 -19.39 5.41
C THR A 319 1.47 -18.94 5.13
N SER A 320 1.30 -17.64 4.88
CA SER A 320 0.00 -17.06 4.53
C SER A 320 -0.46 -17.44 3.11
N ASP A 321 -1.77 -17.40 2.89
CA ASP A 321 -2.39 -17.66 1.58
C ASP A 321 -2.27 -16.44 0.66
N LEU A 322 -1.43 -16.53 -0.36
CA LEU A 322 -1.21 -15.41 -1.26
C LEU A 322 -2.45 -15.02 -2.08
N SER A 323 -3.31 -15.97 -2.45
CA SER A 323 -4.50 -15.65 -3.24
C SER A 323 -5.44 -14.75 -2.44
N LYS A 324 -5.61 -15.04 -1.14
CA LYS A 324 -6.35 -14.17 -0.22
C LYS A 324 -5.68 -12.83 -0.03
N LEU A 325 -4.36 -12.81 0.18
CA LEU A 325 -3.60 -11.56 0.33
C LEU A 325 -3.71 -10.66 -0.93
N THR A 326 -3.63 -11.26 -2.12
CA THR A 326 -3.74 -10.54 -3.40
C THR A 326 -5.15 -9.96 -3.59
N ALA A 327 -6.19 -10.74 -3.28
CA ALA A 327 -7.57 -10.24 -3.33
C ALA A 327 -7.79 -9.08 -2.34
N HIS A 328 -7.30 -9.23 -1.11
CA HIS A 328 -7.38 -8.21 -0.06
C HIS A 328 -6.66 -6.90 -0.44
N ASN A 329 -5.52 -7.01 -1.13
CA ASN A 329 -4.72 -5.84 -1.54
C ASN A 329 -5.07 -5.32 -2.94
N ALA A 330 -6.06 -5.88 -3.63
CA ALA A 330 -6.35 -5.56 -5.04
C ALA A 330 -6.71 -4.08 -5.24
N THR A 331 -7.49 -3.50 -4.33
CA THR A 331 -7.87 -2.07 -4.38
C THR A 331 -6.64 -1.17 -4.27
N PHE A 332 -5.74 -1.46 -3.33
CA PHE A 332 -4.50 -0.72 -3.17
C PHE A 332 -3.66 -0.77 -4.45
N VAL A 333 -3.36 -1.96 -4.95
CA VAL A 333 -2.49 -2.13 -6.13
C VAL A 333 -3.10 -1.51 -7.40
N ASN A 334 -4.42 -1.65 -7.59
CA ASN A 334 -5.06 -1.22 -8.84
C ASN A 334 -5.52 0.23 -8.84
N LYS A 335 -5.82 0.81 -7.66
CA LYS A 335 -6.42 2.15 -7.56
C LYS A 335 -5.57 3.18 -6.81
N VAL A 336 -4.75 2.76 -5.84
CA VAL A 336 -3.91 3.69 -5.05
C VAL A 336 -2.56 3.88 -5.71
N LEU A 337 -1.96 2.79 -6.19
CA LEU A 337 -0.75 2.89 -7.02
C LEU A 337 -1.11 3.45 -8.40
N ASP A 338 -0.25 4.31 -8.92
CA ASP A 338 -0.34 4.75 -10.30
C ASP A 338 0.38 3.77 -11.25
N LYS A 339 0.34 4.09 -12.55
CA LYS A 339 0.97 3.24 -13.57
C LYS A 339 2.49 3.20 -13.44
N SER A 340 3.13 4.31 -13.07
CA SER A 340 4.58 4.41 -12.94
C SER A 340 5.09 3.57 -11.76
N GLU A 341 4.40 3.62 -10.63
CA GLU A 341 4.70 2.86 -9.42
C GLU A 341 4.52 1.35 -9.64
N ARG A 342 3.41 0.94 -10.27
CA ARG A 342 3.21 -0.46 -10.67
C ARG A 342 4.33 -0.93 -11.59
N ASN A 343 4.68 -0.15 -12.62
CA ASN A 343 5.76 -0.51 -13.55
C ASN A 343 7.12 -0.61 -12.85
N ALA A 344 7.39 0.22 -11.85
CA ALA A 344 8.63 0.16 -11.07
C ALA A 344 8.71 -1.15 -10.26
N LEU A 345 7.61 -1.56 -9.62
CA LEU A 345 7.50 -2.86 -8.94
C LEU A 345 7.60 -4.03 -9.93
N THR A 346 6.93 -3.96 -11.09
CA THR A 346 7.08 -4.95 -12.17
C THR A 346 8.54 -5.07 -12.62
N THR A 347 9.23 -3.94 -12.80
CA THR A 347 10.65 -3.91 -13.22
C THR A 347 11.57 -4.54 -12.16
N TYR A 348 11.31 -4.26 -10.88
CA TYR A 348 12.04 -4.87 -9.78
C TYR A 348 11.92 -6.40 -9.82
N THR A 349 10.69 -6.91 -9.91
CA THR A 349 10.41 -8.36 -9.93
C THR A 349 10.91 -9.03 -11.22
N GLY A 350 11.04 -8.29 -12.33
CA GLY A 350 11.57 -8.77 -13.62
C GLY A 350 13.08 -8.98 -13.72
N GLY A 351 13.80 -9.05 -12.61
CA GLY A 351 15.25 -9.32 -12.59
C GLY A 351 16.17 -8.10 -12.46
N SER A 352 15.64 -6.88 -12.43
CA SER A 352 16.45 -5.67 -12.21
C SER A 352 16.77 -5.40 -10.73
N TYR A 353 16.27 -6.24 -9.81
CA TYR A 353 16.40 -6.07 -8.36
C TYR A 353 17.85 -5.94 -7.87
N HIS A 354 18.85 -6.48 -8.59
CA HIS A 354 20.25 -6.35 -8.19
C HIS A 354 20.75 -4.90 -8.27
N ALA A 355 20.51 -4.23 -9.40
CA ALA A 355 20.91 -2.84 -9.62
C ALA A 355 20.11 -1.88 -8.74
N ILE A 356 18.79 -2.10 -8.65
CA ILE A 356 17.88 -1.30 -7.80
C ILE A 356 18.31 -1.38 -6.33
N ASN A 357 18.53 -2.59 -5.80
CA ASN A 357 18.99 -2.73 -4.41
C ASN A 357 20.41 -2.21 -4.21
N ALA A 358 21.29 -2.24 -5.22
CA ALA A 358 22.61 -1.63 -5.12
C ALA A 358 22.53 -0.10 -4.99
N ALA A 359 21.62 0.54 -5.74
CA ALA A 359 21.32 1.96 -5.62
C ALA A 359 20.76 2.32 -4.23
N ILE A 360 19.70 1.62 -3.78
CA ILE A 360 19.05 1.86 -2.47
C ILE A 360 20.04 1.69 -1.30
N THR A 361 20.93 0.71 -1.38
CA THR A 361 21.91 0.44 -0.31
C THR A 361 23.19 1.27 -0.42
N GLY A 362 23.30 2.14 -1.42
CA GLY A 362 24.50 2.94 -1.69
C GLY A 362 25.73 2.12 -2.09
N ARG A 363 25.53 0.87 -2.55
CA ARG A 363 26.61 0.05 -3.14
C ARG A 363 26.96 0.51 -4.55
N ASP A 364 25.98 1.04 -5.27
CA ASP A 364 26.19 1.79 -6.50
C ASP A 364 26.10 3.29 -6.18
N PRO A 365 27.22 4.03 -6.13
CA PRO A 365 27.21 5.46 -5.86
C PRO A 365 26.69 6.29 -7.05
N ASN A 366 26.67 5.72 -8.27
CA ASN A 366 26.32 6.43 -9.50
C ASN A 366 25.32 5.62 -10.34
N PRO A 367 24.12 5.32 -9.81
CA PRO A 367 23.14 4.52 -10.55
C PRO A 367 22.67 5.25 -11.81
N SER A 368 22.31 4.47 -12.84
CA SER A 368 21.78 5.01 -14.09
C SER A 368 20.48 5.80 -13.86
N GLY A 369 20.15 6.70 -14.79
CA GLY A 369 18.90 7.48 -14.72
C GLY A 369 17.65 6.60 -14.60
N SER A 370 17.57 5.52 -15.37
CA SER A 370 16.45 4.56 -15.33
C SER A 370 16.37 3.82 -13.99
N THR A 371 17.50 3.48 -13.37
CA THR A 371 17.52 2.88 -12.03
C THR A 371 17.06 3.89 -10.98
N LYS A 372 17.48 5.16 -11.04
CA LYS A 372 17.01 6.22 -10.12
C LYS A 372 15.50 6.41 -10.20
N THR A 373 14.94 6.55 -11.41
CA THR A 373 13.49 6.67 -11.62
C THR A 373 12.75 5.45 -11.06
N THR A 374 13.28 4.24 -11.26
CA THR A 374 12.69 3.01 -10.72
C THR A 374 12.72 3.00 -9.19
N VAL A 375 13.82 3.43 -8.57
CA VAL A 375 13.94 3.54 -7.11
C VAL A 375 12.90 4.52 -6.56
N SER A 376 12.79 5.72 -7.14
CA SER A 376 11.79 6.70 -6.70
C SER A 376 10.34 6.20 -6.84
N GLY A 377 10.03 5.47 -7.92
CA GLY A 377 8.72 4.84 -8.10
C GLY A 377 8.43 3.76 -7.06
N ILE A 378 9.44 2.99 -6.63
CA ILE A 378 9.29 1.99 -5.55
C ILE A 378 9.14 2.67 -4.19
N GLU A 379 9.95 3.69 -3.89
CA GLU A 379 9.85 4.47 -2.65
C GLU A 379 8.47 5.11 -2.52
N SER A 380 7.96 5.77 -3.57
CA SER A 380 6.59 6.32 -3.59
C SER A 380 5.52 5.23 -3.37
N ALA A 381 5.68 4.06 -3.99
CA ALA A 381 4.75 2.95 -3.79
C ALA A 381 4.75 2.45 -2.34
N PHE A 382 5.92 2.44 -1.68
CA PHE A 382 6.05 2.06 -0.28
C PHE A 382 5.52 3.12 0.67
N ASP A 383 5.69 4.40 0.38
CA ASP A 383 5.11 5.49 1.16
C ASP A 383 3.58 5.42 1.11
N LYS A 384 3.01 5.28 -0.10
CA LYS A 384 1.57 5.02 -0.28
C LYS A 384 1.11 3.76 0.43
N PHE A 385 1.91 2.69 0.39
CA PHE A 385 1.58 1.47 1.14
C PHE A 385 1.63 1.74 2.63
N ASN A 386 2.62 2.45 3.16
CA ASN A 386 2.65 2.79 4.58
C ASN A 386 1.45 3.64 5.00
N GLU A 387 0.95 4.52 4.13
CA GLU A 387 -0.26 5.31 4.41
C GLU A 387 -1.56 4.49 4.29
N HIS A 388 -1.68 3.66 3.25
CA HIS A 388 -2.92 2.98 2.86
C HIS A 388 -2.87 1.45 2.99
N ASN A 389 -1.92 0.89 3.73
CA ASN A 389 -1.74 -0.56 3.83
C ASN A 389 -2.99 -1.20 4.49
N PRO A 390 -3.69 -2.07 3.75
CA PRO A 390 -4.96 -2.65 4.19
C PRO A 390 -4.78 -3.84 5.14
N ASN A 391 -3.55 -4.29 5.40
CA ASN A 391 -3.29 -5.47 6.20
C ASN A 391 -3.40 -5.17 7.70
N ILE A 392 -4.50 -5.59 8.31
CA ILE A 392 -4.69 -5.60 9.76
C ILE A 392 -4.22 -6.93 10.36
N GLU A 393 -4.41 -8.03 9.65
CA GLU A 393 -3.93 -9.34 10.07
C GLU A 393 -2.46 -9.57 9.68
N PRO A 394 -1.60 -10.07 10.58
CA PRO A 394 -0.21 -10.34 10.25
C PRO A 394 -0.06 -11.54 9.32
N MET A 395 0.74 -11.39 8.28
CA MET A 395 1.12 -12.48 7.39
C MET A 395 2.44 -13.12 7.78
N THR A 396 2.63 -14.39 7.40
CA THR A 396 3.90 -15.10 7.53
C THR A 396 4.45 -15.41 6.14
N VAL A 397 5.65 -14.89 5.87
CA VAL A 397 6.37 -15.01 4.59
C VAL A 397 7.80 -15.49 4.83
N MET A 398 8.43 -16.02 3.80
CA MET A 398 9.76 -16.60 3.87
C MET A 398 10.69 -16.03 2.80
N ARG A 399 11.98 -15.99 3.12
CA ARG A 399 13.04 -15.64 2.17
C ARG A 399 14.24 -16.54 2.39
N GLY A 400 14.66 -17.27 1.36
CA GLY A 400 16.03 -17.78 1.32
C GLY A 400 16.95 -16.71 0.78
N THR A 401 18.12 -16.59 1.40
CA THR A 401 19.11 -15.59 1.06
C THR A 401 20.49 -16.12 1.43
N ARG A 402 21.52 -15.28 1.30
CA ARG A 402 22.89 -15.63 1.64
C ARG A 402 23.54 -14.60 2.53
N VAL A 403 24.53 -15.04 3.31
CA VAL A 403 25.43 -14.14 4.03
C VAL A 403 26.03 -13.15 3.03
N PRO A 404 26.01 -11.83 3.32
CA PRO A 404 26.56 -10.83 2.43
C PRO A 404 28.04 -11.09 2.15
N SER A 405 28.45 -11.00 0.88
CA SER A 405 29.85 -11.24 0.47
C SER A 405 30.86 -10.25 1.07
N GLY A 406 30.39 -9.12 1.62
CA GLY A 406 31.22 -8.14 2.34
C GLY A 406 31.46 -8.48 3.81
N TRP A 407 30.88 -9.56 4.34
CA TRP A 407 31.14 -10.02 5.69
C TRP A 407 32.47 -10.79 5.73
N LYS A 408 33.37 -10.41 6.64
CA LYS A 408 34.72 -11.00 6.76
C LYS A 408 34.82 -12.17 7.75
N GLY A 409 33.77 -12.44 8.52
CA GLY A 409 33.72 -13.54 9.49
C GLY A 409 33.04 -14.80 8.95
N THR A 410 32.80 -15.77 9.83
CA THR A 410 32.06 -17.00 9.47
C THR A 410 30.57 -16.71 9.27
N ALA A 411 29.87 -17.64 8.61
CA ALA A 411 28.42 -17.55 8.44
C ALA A 411 27.68 -17.58 9.79
N ALA A 412 28.17 -18.37 10.76
CA ALA A 412 27.62 -18.41 12.11
C ALA A 412 27.81 -17.06 12.83
N GLU A 413 29.02 -16.49 12.78
CA GLU A 413 29.30 -15.17 13.34
C GLU A 413 28.43 -14.07 12.74
N TYR A 414 28.13 -14.16 11.43
CA TYR A 414 27.19 -13.24 10.79
C TYR A 414 25.80 -13.34 11.40
N ILE A 415 25.28 -14.57 11.53
CA ILE A 415 23.94 -14.80 12.06
C ILE A 415 23.84 -14.32 13.51
N ASP A 416 24.83 -14.67 14.35
CA ASP A 416 24.82 -14.32 15.78
C ASP A 416 24.93 -12.82 16.02
N ALA A 417 25.81 -12.15 15.26
CA ALA A 417 25.99 -10.71 15.38
C ALA A 417 24.78 -9.92 14.86
N THR A 418 24.17 -10.39 13.76
CA THR A 418 23.11 -9.64 13.07
C THR A 418 21.73 -9.90 13.67
N PHE A 419 21.48 -11.11 14.18
CA PHE A 419 20.17 -11.60 14.59
C PHE A 419 20.16 -12.15 16.01
N THR A 420 20.89 -11.54 16.94
CA THR A 420 20.77 -11.88 18.37
C THR A 420 19.29 -11.86 18.78
N VAL A 421 18.80 -12.87 19.52
CA VAL A 421 17.40 -12.90 19.97
C VAL A 421 17.09 -11.65 20.79
N GLY A 422 15.94 -11.02 20.51
CA GLY A 422 15.53 -9.72 21.03
C GLY A 422 15.98 -8.53 20.17
N SER A 423 17.11 -8.66 19.48
CA SER A 423 17.71 -7.51 18.80
C SER A 423 16.86 -7.02 17.64
N LYS A 424 16.87 -5.70 17.45
CA LYS A 424 16.24 -5.01 16.33
C LYS A 424 17.11 -5.12 15.07
N MET A 425 16.44 -5.37 13.95
CA MET A 425 16.99 -5.16 12.63
C MET A 425 15.96 -4.44 11.76
N GLN A 426 16.42 -3.55 10.88
CA GLN A 426 15.57 -2.89 9.90
C GLN A 426 15.92 -3.34 8.49
N ILE A 427 14.88 -3.58 7.68
CA ILE A 427 15.01 -3.92 6.27
C ILE A 427 15.53 -2.69 5.51
N GLY A 428 16.78 -2.73 5.05
CA GLY A 428 17.46 -1.60 4.40
C GLY A 428 17.42 -1.62 2.87
N LYS A 429 16.75 -2.60 2.27
CA LYS A 429 16.58 -2.78 0.81
C LYS A 429 15.21 -3.34 0.51
N VAL A 430 14.75 -3.26 -0.74
CA VAL A 430 13.54 -3.96 -1.16
C VAL A 430 13.75 -5.45 -0.92
N THR A 431 12.95 -6.05 -0.04
CA THR A 431 13.13 -7.44 0.37
C THR A 431 11.99 -8.27 -0.17
N SER A 432 12.27 -8.93 -1.29
CA SER A 432 11.36 -9.94 -1.85
C SER A 432 11.29 -11.16 -0.93
N THR A 433 10.07 -11.60 -0.64
CA THR A 433 9.76 -12.79 0.15
C THR A 433 8.70 -13.59 -0.61
N THR A 434 8.43 -14.81 -0.18
CA THR A 434 7.46 -15.69 -0.81
C THR A 434 6.66 -16.44 0.24
N THR A 435 5.44 -16.81 -0.11
CA THR A 435 4.64 -17.76 0.67
C THR A 435 4.96 -19.22 0.32
N LYS A 436 5.83 -19.49 -0.65
CA LYS A 436 6.27 -20.84 -1.03
C LYS A 436 7.65 -21.16 -0.45
N GLN A 437 7.69 -22.11 0.49
CA GLN A 437 8.95 -22.57 1.09
C GLN A 437 9.96 -23.10 0.05
N ALA A 438 9.50 -23.82 -0.97
CA ALA A 438 10.36 -24.34 -2.04
C ALA A 438 11.00 -23.21 -2.87
N THR A 439 10.22 -22.16 -3.19
CA THR A 439 10.72 -20.96 -3.87
C THR A 439 11.76 -20.26 -3.01
N ALA A 440 11.47 -20.07 -1.71
CA ALA A 440 12.42 -19.46 -0.77
C ALA A 440 13.74 -20.23 -0.74
N LYS A 441 13.70 -21.57 -0.63
CA LYS A 441 14.88 -22.44 -0.71
C LYS A 441 15.67 -22.22 -2.00
N GLY A 442 14.99 -22.11 -3.16
CA GLY A 442 15.63 -21.88 -4.46
C GLY A 442 16.42 -20.58 -4.55
N PHE A 443 16.05 -19.56 -3.77
CA PHE A 443 16.75 -18.27 -3.70
C PHE A 443 17.89 -18.23 -2.65
N ALA A 444 18.04 -19.26 -1.82
CA ALA A 444 19.13 -19.32 -0.86
C ALA A 444 20.47 -19.50 -1.60
N GLY A 445 21.36 -18.50 -1.51
CA GLY A 445 22.70 -18.55 -2.08
C GLY A 445 23.72 -19.10 -1.08
N HIS A 446 25.02 -19.13 -1.43
CA HIS A 446 26.06 -19.60 -0.52
C HIS A 446 26.85 -18.44 0.11
N PRO A 447 27.14 -18.45 1.44
CA PRO A 447 26.57 -19.34 2.47
C PRO A 447 25.08 -19.05 2.72
N PRO A 448 24.19 -20.06 2.82
CA PRO A 448 22.75 -19.85 2.86
C PRO A 448 22.22 -19.53 4.26
N TYR A 449 21.13 -18.78 4.31
CA TYR A 449 20.25 -18.75 5.47
C TYR A 449 18.81 -18.41 5.06
N MET A 450 17.85 -18.75 5.92
CA MET A 450 16.43 -18.51 5.78
C MET A 450 15.98 -17.39 6.72
N MET A 451 15.14 -16.50 6.24
CA MET A 451 14.38 -15.54 7.05
C MET A 451 12.92 -15.97 7.01
N VAL A 452 12.31 -16.17 8.18
CA VAL A 452 10.87 -16.35 8.33
C VAL A 452 10.32 -15.12 9.02
N ILE A 453 9.48 -14.36 8.33
CA ILE A 453 9.04 -13.04 8.76
C ILE A 453 7.54 -13.07 9.03
N ARG A 454 7.13 -12.59 10.20
CA ARG A 454 5.74 -12.28 10.52
C ARG A 454 5.53 -10.78 10.59
N THR A 455 4.68 -10.23 9.73
CA THR A 455 4.53 -8.76 9.58
C THR A 455 3.16 -8.39 9.01
N ARG A 456 2.72 -7.13 9.22
CA ARG A 456 1.62 -6.51 8.45
C ARG A 456 2.13 -5.74 7.22
N SER A 457 3.43 -5.45 7.17
CA SER A 457 4.08 -4.66 6.11
C SER A 457 4.55 -5.54 4.95
N GLY A 458 3.68 -6.41 4.45
CA GLY A 458 3.95 -7.20 3.24
C GLY A 458 3.04 -6.76 2.10
N LEU A 459 3.61 -6.33 0.98
CA LEU A 459 2.89 -5.96 -0.24
C LEU A 459 2.85 -7.16 -1.20
N PRO A 460 1.69 -7.81 -1.40
CA PRO A 460 1.55 -8.88 -2.38
C PRO A 460 1.62 -8.31 -3.79
N VAL A 461 2.58 -8.77 -4.60
CA VAL A 461 2.82 -8.22 -5.95
C VAL A 461 2.41 -9.17 -7.07
N LYS A 462 1.73 -10.28 -6.75
CA LYS A 462 1.35 -11.31 -7.73
C LYS A 462 0.66 -10.76 -8.99
N SER A 463 -0.20 -9.76 -8.85
CA SER A 463 -0.96 -9.16 -9.95
C SER A 463 -0.13 -8.30 -10.89
N ILE A 464 1.07 -7.88 -10.47
CA ILE A 464 1.96 -6.98 -11.21
C ILE A 464 3.38 -7.53 -11.40
N SER A 465 3.67 -8.70 -10.82
CA SER A 465 4.98 -9.36 -10.92
C SER A 465 5.14 -10.06 -12.26
N LEU A 466 6.35 -10.01 -12.81
CA LEU A 466 6.72 -10.78 -14.01
C LEU A 466 6.88 -12.28 -13.72
N HIS A 467 6.91 -12.67 -12.45
CA HIS A 467 7.03 -14.05 -11.99
C HIS A 467 5.91 -14.43 -11.02
N SER A 468 4.65 -14.27 -11.46
CA SER A 468 3.46 -14.53 -10.63
C SER A 468 3.38 -15.92 -9.99
N GLY A 469 4.13 -16.91 -10.51
CA GLY A 469 4.27 -18.26 -9.95
C GLY A 469 5.14 -18.36 -8.69
N GLU A 470 5.97 -17.36 -8.40
CA GLU A 470 6.86 -17.32 -7.22
C GLU A 470 6.14 -17.00 -5.92
N ASP A 471 4.87 -16.61 -6.02
CA ASP A 471 4.04 -16.19 -4.90
C ASP A 471 4.69 -15.10 -4.03
N GLU A 472 5.17 -14.06 -4.72
CA GLU A 472 5.99 -12.99 -4.14
C GLU A 472 5.18 -11.98 -3.30
N VAL A 473 5.77 -11.65 -2.15
CA VAL A 473 5.37 -10.57 -1.25
C VAL A 473 6.59 -9.72 -0.96
N ILE A 474 6.52 -8.41 -1.20
CA ILE A 474 7.62 -7.50 -0.92
C ILE A 474 7.47 -6.94 0.50
N VAL A 475 8.52 -7.07 1.31
CA VAL A 475 8.65 -6.34 2.58
C VAL A 475 9.37 -5.01 2.28
N PRO A 476 8.71 -3.86 2.48
CA PRO A 476 9.28 -2.54 2.21
C PRO A 476 10.55 -2.23 2.99
N THR A 477 11.37 -1.34 2.42
CA THR A 477 12.46 -0.68 3.14
C THR A 477 11.93 0.07 4.36
N GLY A 478 12.70 0.09 5.44
CA GLY A 478 12.31 0.74 6.70
C GLY A 478 11.48 -0.15 7.63
N THR A 479 11.09 -1.37 7.20
CA THR A 479 10.37 -2.30 8.08
C THR A 479 11.26 -2.74 9.24
N ASP A 480 10.86 -2.40 10.46
CA ASP A 480 11.53 -2.78 11.70
C ASP A 480 11.06 -4.17 12.15
N LEU A 481 12.03 -5.04 12.42
CA LEU A 481 11.83 -6.43 12.82
C LEU A 481 12.64 -6.73 14.08
N ARG A 482 12.13 -7.64 14.90
CA ARG A 482 12.79 -8.21 16.08
C ARG A 482 13.09 -9.67 15.84
N CYS A 483 14.32 -10.09 16.11
CA CYS A 483 14.63 -11.52 16.12
C CYS A 483 14.02 -12.17 17.35
N VAL A 484 13.18 -13.18 17.18
CA VAL A 484 12.55 -13.91 18.30
C VAL A 484 13.14 -15.30 18.48
N ARG A 485 13.86 -15.81 17.48
CA ARG A 485 14.55 -17.11 17.51
C ARG A 485 15.57 -17.23 16.38
N VAL A 486 16.66 -17.92 16.65
CA VAL A 486 17.66 -18.37 15.67
C VAL A 486 17.81 -19.87 15.77
N ASP A 487 17.71 -20.57 14.64
CA ASP A 487 18.03 -22.00 14.53
C ASP A 487 19.21 -22.15 13.56
N HIS A 488 20.40 -22.54 14.02
CA HIS A 488 21.55 -22.74 13.13
C HIS A 488 21.38 -23.92 12.15
N HIS A 489 20.45 -24.84 12.48
CA HIS A 489 20.03 -25.96 11.65
C HIS A 489 18.50 -25.99 11.56
N GLY A 490 17.92 -24.98 10.95
CA GLY A 490 16.47 -24.80 10.83
C GLY A 490 15.90 -25.41 9.55
N VAL A 491 15.08 -24.64 8.85
CA VAL A 491 14.31 -25.06 7.67
C VAL A 491 15.26 -25.62 6.59
N HIS A 492 15.03 -26.87 6.19
CA HIS A 492 15.87 -27.60 5.23
C HIS A 492 17.35 -27.72 5.64
N GLY A 493 17.62 -27.75 6.95
CA GLY A 493 18.98 -27.82 7.52
C GLY A 493 19.79 -26.53 7.40
N MET A 494 19.20 -25.45 6.89
CA MET A 494 19.86 -24.14 6.76
C MET A 494 19.67 -23.31 8.04
N PRO A 495 20.64 -22.44 8.39
CA PRO A 495 20.44 -21.44 9.42
C PRO A 495 19.15 -20.64 9.15
N THR A 496 18.28 -20.52 10.14
CA THR A 496 16.98 -19.88 10.02
C THR A 496 16.80 -18.84 11.12
N VAL A 497 16.46 -17.63 10.74
CA VAL A 497 16.13 -16.54 11.66
C VAL A 497 14.64 -16.25 11.60
N TRP A 498 14.02 -16.17 12.77
CA TRP A 498 12.59 -15.90 12.93
C TRP A 498 12.41 -14.46 13.37
N LEU A 499 11.73 -13.70 12.54
CA LEU A 499 11.62 -12.26 12.64
C LEU A 499 10.16 -11.87 12.78
N VAL A 500 9.85 -11.06 13.79
CA VAL A 500 8.50 -10.51 14.02
C VAL A 500 8.58 -9.01 13.88
N ALA A 501 7.64 -8.40 13.16
CA ALA A 501 7.59 -6.95 13.04
C ALA A 501 7.46 -6.28 14.42
N GLU A 502 8.17 -5.16 14.60
CA GLU A 502 8.30 -4.51 15.91
C GLU A 502 6.94 -4.03 16.46
N ASP A 503 5.99 -3.69 15.58
CA ASP A 503 4.62 -3.34 15.96
C ASP A 503 3.92 -4.51 16.69
N LEU A 504 4.04 -5.73 16.16
CA LEU A 504 3.48 -6.94 16.77
C LEU A 504 4.15 -7.28 18.11
N VAL A 505 5.44 -7.00 18.24
CA VAL A 505 6.16 -7.20 19.51
C VAL A 505 5.70 -6.19 20.54
N ALA A 506 5.59 -4.92 20.17
CA ALA A 506 5.14 -3.86 21.07
C ALA A 506 3.69 -4.09 21.54
N GLU A 507 2.78 -4.47 20.63
CA GLU A 507 1.40 -4.86 20.96
C GLU A 507 1.33 -6.10 21.87
N ALA A 508 2.32 -6.98 21.81
CA ALA A 508 2.41 -8.14 22.69
C ALA A 508 2.99 -7.82 24.08
N ASP A 509 3.80 -6.77 24.20
CA ASP A 509 4.47 -6.32 25.43
C ASP A 509 3.58 -5.40 26.28
N GLY A 510 2.81 -4.51 25.64
CA GLY A 510 1.89 -3.57 26.28
C GLY A 510 0.45 -3.80 25.87
N GLY A 511 -0.47 -3.86 26.83
CA GLY A 511 -1.90 -4.07 26.59
C GLY A 511 -2.51 -3.07 25.59
N THR A 512 -3.37 -3.59 24.73
CA THR A 512 -4.01 -2.96 23.56
C THR A 512 -4.80 -1.68 23.90
N HIS A 513 -4.56 -0.57 23.20
CA HIS A 513 -5.62 0.41 22.92
C HIS A 513 -6.43 -0.06 21.69
N PRO A 514 -7.62 0.50 21.42
CA PRO A 514 -8.40 0.13 20.24
C PRO A 514 -7.57 0.29 18.96
N PRO A 515 -7.54 -0.70 18.05
CA PRO A 515 -6.76 -0.64 16.82
C PRO A 515 -7.19 0.53 15.94
N LEU A 516 -6.23 1.11 15.20
CA LEU A 516 -6.54 2.05 14.14
C LEU A 516 -7.36 1.33 13.06
N LYS A 517 -8.63 1.69 12.92
CA LYS A 517 -9.53 1.08 11.91
C LYS A 517 -8.99 1.37 10.52
N ALA A 518 -8.94 0.37 9.64
CA ALA A 518 -8.51 0.59 8.27
C ALA A 518 -9.41 1.62 7.58
N VAL A 519 -8.80 2.59 6.88
CA VAL A 519 -9.51 3.46 5.94
C VAL A 519 -9.75 2.63 4.68
N ALA A 520 -10.85 1.86 4.66
CA ALA A 520 -11.21 0.98 3.56
C ALA A 520 -11.98 1.72 2.46
#